data_AF-A0A4Q6C056-F1
#
_entry.id   AF-A0A4Q6C056-F1
#
_cell.length_a   1.000
_cell.length_b   1.000
_cell.length_c   1.000
_cell.angle_alpha   90.00
_cell.angle_beta   90.00
_cell.angle_gamma   90.00
#
_symmetry.space_group_name_H-M   'P 1'
#
loop_
_entity.id
_entity.type
_entity.pdbx_description
1 polymer ?
#
loop_
_entity_poly.entity_id
_entity_poly.type
_entity_poly.pdbx_seq_one_letter_code
_entity_poly.pdbx_strand_id
1 'polypeptide(L)' 'VPKSRGGTDVVPMHPICQQTLMANFSNSELQRNGMDVEGLLANPNVRKFVDWVAKKDPDFTATTTKKQR' A
#
# COMPACT_ATOMS: atom_id res chain seq x y z
N VAL A 1 4.52 -9.61 -4.23
CA VAL A 1 5.76 -9.63 -3.40
C VAL A 1 6.75 -8.58 -3.93
N PRO A 2 7.55 -7.88 -3.11
CA PRO A 2 8.53 -6.89 -3.62
C PRO A 2 9.59 -7.50 -4.54
N LYS A 3 10.02 -6.77 -5.58
CA LYS A 3 11.04 -7.22 -6.55
C LYS A 3 12.37 -7.62 -5.88
N SER A 4 12.77 -6.91 -4.82
CA SER A 4 13.99 -7.22 -4.05
C SER A 4 13.94 -8.56 -3.30
N ARG A 5 12.77 -9.19 -3.24
CA ARG A 5 12.52 -10.50 -2.62
C ARG A 5 12.05 -11.55 -3.65
N GLY A 6 12.33 -11.33 -4.93
CA GLY A 6 12.00 -12.27 -6.01
C GLY A 6 10.54 -12.21 -6.49
N GLY A 7 9.77 -11.20 -6.08
CA GLY A 7 8.40 -11.04 -6.54
C GLY A 7 8.31 -10.69 -8.03
N THR A 8 7.61 -11.53 -8.78
CA THR A 8 7.36 -11.36 -10.23
C THR A 8 5.91 -10.98 -10.51
N ASP A 9 4.98 -11.36 -9.62
CA ASP A 9 3.57 -10.99 -9.73
C ASP A 9 3.34 -9.51 -9.42
N VAL A 10 2.66 -8.85 -10.34
CA VAL A 10 2.24 -7.46 -10.22
C VAL A 10 0.73 -7.38 -10.29
N VAL A 11 0.15 -6.59 -9.39
CA VAL A 11 -1.28 -6.28 -9.39
C VAL A 11 -1.43 -4.81 -9.79
N PRO A 12 -2.31 -4.48 -10.75
CA PRO A 12 -2.61 -3.09 -11.04
C PRO A 12 -3.17 -2.41 -9.79
N MET A 13 -2.51 -1.33 -9.36
CA MET A 13 -2.91 -0.52 -8.22
C MET A 13 -2.76 0.95 -8.59
N HIS A 14 -3.62 1.79 -8.02
CA HIS A 14 -3.46 3.24 -8.13
C HIS A 14 -2.13 3.69 -7.50
N PRO A 15 -1.45 4.70 -8.07
CA PRO A 15 -0.17 5.19 -7.55
C PRO A 15 -0.24 5.58 -6.07
N ILE A 16 -1.35 6.19 -5.65
CA ILE A 16 -1.58 6.60 -4.26
C ILE A 16 -1.65 5.40 -3.30
N CYS A 17 -2.35 4.32 -3.68
CA CYS A 17 -2.47 3.10 -2.88
C CYS A 17 -1.11 2.42 -2.72
N GLN A 18 -0.37 2.30 -3.82
CA GLN A 18 0.99 1.76 -3.82
C GLN A 18 1.92 2.58 -2.91
N GLN A 19 1.86 3.91 -3.01
CA GLN A 19 2.72 4.79 -2.21
C GLN A 19 2.40 4.70 -0.71
N THR A 20 1.12 4.60 -0.34
CA THR A 20 0.71 4.38 1.06
C THR A 20 1.22 3.05 1.60
N LEU A 21 1.11 1.96 0.83
CA LEU A 21 1.64 0.65 1.21
C LEU A 21 3.16 0.71 1.44
N MET A 22 3.91 1.32 0.51
CA MET A 22 5.37 1.45 0.63
C MET A 22 5.80 2.37 1.78
N ALA A 23 4.98 3.37 2.15
CA ALA A 23 5.27 4.25 3.27
C ALA A 23 5.11 3.55 4.63
N ASN A 24 4.09 2.69 4.74
CA ASN A 24 3.68 2.04 6.00
C ASN A 24 4.29 0.66 6.23
N PHE A 25 4.74 -0.05 5.19
CA PHE A 25 5.31 -1.39 5.32
C PHE A 25 6.72 -1.47 4.74
N SER A 26 7.56 -2.28 5.38
CA SER A 26 8.83 -2.73 4.84
C SER A 26 8.64 -3.84 3.81
N ASN A 27 9.67 -4.07 2.98
CA ASN A 27 9.67 -5.18 2.02
C ASN A 27 9.50 -6.55 2.70
N SER A 28 10.01 -6.73 3.93
CA SER A 28 9.86 -7.96 4.71
C SER A 28 8.42 -8.18 5.19
N GLU A 29 7.69 -7.11 5.51
CA GLU A 29 6.29 -7.18 5.92
C GLU A 29 5.38 -7.43 4.72
N LEU A 30 5.60 -6.73 3.61
CA LEU A 30 4.87 -6.97 2.36
C LEU A 30 5.14 -8.36 1.77
N GLN A 31 6.30 -8.96 2.02
CA GLN A 31 6.57 -10.34 1.62
C GLN A 31 5.71 -11.34 2.41
N ARG A 32 5.49 -11.10 3.70
CA ARG A 32 4.76 -12.02 4.59
C ARG A 32 3.25 -11.83 4.51
N ASN A 33 2.80 -10.57 4.48
CA ASN A 33 1.39 -10.19 4.65
C ASN A 33 0.82 -9.47 3.42
N GLY A 34 1.60 -9.26 2.35
CA GLY A 34 1.18 -8.42 1.23
C GLY A 34 0.02 -8.98 0.38
N MET A 35 -0.34 -10.25 0.57
CA MET A 35 -1.51 -10.89 -0.05
C MET A 35 -2.70 -11.01 0.93
N ASP A 36 -2.48 -10.68 2.21
CA ASP A 36 -3.51 -10.74 3.25
C ASP A 36 -4.08 -9.34 3.50
N VAL A 37 -5.28 -9.10 2.96
CA VAL A 37 -5.97 -7.83 3.10
C VAL A 37 -6.27 -7.51 4.57
N GLU A 38 -6.63 -8.51 5.38
CA GLU A 38 -6.90 -8.28 6.80
C GLU A 38 -5.63 -7.88 7.55
N GLY A 39 -4.51 -8.55 7.26
CA GLY A 39 -3.19 -8.21 7.79
C GLY A 39 -2.73 -6.80 7.42
N LEU A 40 -3.04 -6.33 6.20
CA LEU A 40 -2.76 -4.95 5.78
C LEU A 40 -3.66 -3.94 6.51
N LEU A 41 -4.96 -4.26 6.68
CA LEU A 41 -5.93 -3.42 7.37
C LEU A 41 -5.81 -3.44 8.90
N ALA A 42 -5.01 -4.34 9.47
CA ALA A 42 -4.65 -4.32 10.89
C ALA A 42 -3.77 -3.10 11.23
N ASN A 43 -3.07 -2.50 10.26
CA ASN A 43 -2.35 -1.27 10.47
C ASN A 43 -3.34 -0.08 10.51
N PRO A 44 -3.46 0.65 11.64
CA PRO A 44 -4.45 1.72 11.78
C PRO A 44 -4.23 2.89 10.79
N ASN A 45 -2.99 3.14 10.35
CA ASN A 45 -2.71 4.17 9.34
C ASN A 45 -3.26 3.78 7.97
N VAL A 46 -3.11 2.50 7.61
CA VAL A 46 -3.59 1.95 6.35
C VAL A 46 -5.12 1.88 6.36
N ARG A 47 -5.73 1.44 7.47
CA ARG A 47 -7.19 1.42 7.63
C ARG A 47 -7.81 2.80 7.45
N LYS A 48 -7.29 3.82 8.14
CA LYS A 48 -7.74 5.21 7.98
C LYS A 48 -7.60 5.72 6.55
N PHE A 49 -6.50 5.37 5.88
CA PHE A 49 -6.31 5.71 4.47
C PHE A 49 -7.33 5.02 3.57
N VAL A 50 -7.59 3.72 3.77
CA VAL A 50 -8.57 2.95 2.99
C VAL A 50 -9.98 3.52 3.19
N ASP A 51 -10.39 3.81 4.43
CA ASP A 51 -11.70 4.41 4.73
C ASP A 51 -11.88 5.79 4.09
N TRP A 52 -10.78 6.53 3.92
CA TRP A 52 -10.77 7.84 3.26
C TRP A 52 -10.78 7.72 1.74
N VAL A 53 -9.96 6.85 1.16
CA VAL A 53 -9.84 6.68 -0.30
C VAL A 53 -11.06 5.98 -0.89
N ALA A 54 -11.74 5.12 -0.13
CA ALA A 54 -12.99 4.47 -0.53
C ALA A 54 -14.14 5.46 -0.81
N LYS A 55 -14.00 6.72 -0.36
CA LYS A 55 -14.94 7.81 -0.61
C LYS A 55 -14.53 8.70 -1.79
N LYS A 56 -13.48 8.33 -2.53
CA LYS A 56 -12.94 9.10 -3.66
C LYS A 56 -13.23 8.41 -4.97
N ASP A 57 -13.11 9.18 -6.04
CA ASP A 57 -13.22 8.68 -7.41
C ASP A 57 -12.08 7.68 -7.72
N PRO A 58 -12.32 6.64 -8.54
CA PRO A 58 -11.27 5.70 -8.95
C PRO A 58 -10.05 6.37 -9.59
N ASP A 59 -10.23 7.49 -10.30
CA ASP A 59 -9.14 8.24 -10.95
C ASP A 59 -8.49 9.29 -10.02
N PHE A 60 -8.85 9.27 -8.74
CA PHE A 60 -8.34 10.22 -7.76
C PHE A 60 -6.84 10.04 -7.52
N THR A 61 -6.09 11.10 -7.83
CA THR A 61 -4.66 11.18 -7.58
C THR A 61 -4.38 12.22 -6.48
N ALA A 62 -3.68 11.83 -5.41
CA ALA A 62 -3.18 12.77 -4.41
C ALA A 62 -1.67 12.61 -4.24
N THR A 63 -0.98 13.73 -4.06
CA THR A 63 0.45 13.73 -3.74
C THR A 63 0.65 13.18 -2.34
N THR A 64 1.22 11.99 -2.25
CA THR A 64 1.57 11.36 -0.98
C THR A 64 2.97 11.84 -0.59
N THR A 65 3.10 12.39 0.62
CA THR A 65 4.36 13.01 1.09
C THR A 65 5.45 11.95 1.14
N LYS A 66 6.61 12.23 0.54
CA LYS A 66 7.72 11.27 0.51
C LYS A 66 8.22 11.08 1.95
N LYS A 67 8.32 9.82 2.37
CA LYS A 67 9.01 9.43 3.62
C LYS A 67 10.42 10.02 3.57
N GLN A 68 10.77 10.90 4.51
CA GLN A 68 12.15 11.36 4.64
C GLN A 68 13.03 10.14 4.93
N ARG A 69 14.15 10.07 4.19
CA ARG A 69 15.04 8.92 4.13
C ARG A 69 15.90 8.81 5.38
#